data_AF-B5VDT3-F1
#
_entry.id   AF-B5VDT3-F1
#
_cell.length_a   1.000
_cell.length_b   1.000
_cell.length_c   1.000
_cell.angle_alpha   90.00
_cell.angle_beta   90.00
_cell.angle_gamma   90.00
#
_symmetry.space_group_name_H-M   'P 1'
#
loop_
_entity.id
_entity.type
_entity.pdbx_description
1 polymer ?
#
loop_
_entity_poly.entity_id
_entity_poly.type
_entity_poly.pdbx_seq_one_letter_code
_entity_poly.pdbx_strand_id
1 'polypeptide(L)'
;MKLFSGSDSYKFEEAADLCVQAATIYRLRKELNLAGDSFLKAADYQKKAGNEDEAGNTYVEAYKCFKSGGNSVNAVDSLENAIQIFTHRGQFRRGANFKFELGEILENDLHDYAKAIDCYELAGEWYAQDQSVALSNKCFIKCADLKALDGQYIEASDIYSKLIKSSMGNRLSQWSLKDYFLKKGFVS
;
A
#
# COMPACT_ATOMS: atom_id res chain seq x y z
N MET A 1 -30.80 15.32 11.28
CA MET A 1 -30.34 13.94 11.56
C MET A 1 -31.11 12.99 10.66
N LYS A 2 -30.47 12.40 9.65
CA LYS A 2 -31.10 11.32 8.88
C LYS A 2 -30.93 10.03 9.70
N LEU A 3 -32.03 9.60 10.31
CA LEU A 3 -32.19 8.25 10.88
C LEU A 3 -32.13 7.26 9.71
N PHE A 4 -30.96 6.69 9.44
CA PHE A 4 -30.86 5.53 8.57
C PHE A 4 -31.50 4.35 9.30
N SER A 5 -32.68 4.00 8.81
CA SER A 5 -33.46 2.83 9.20
C SER A 5 -32.64 1.57 8.92
N GLY A 6 -32.58 0.63 9.88
CA GLY A 6 -31.87 -0.65 9.73
C GLY A 6 -32.29 -1.50 8.52
N SER A 7 -33.37 -1.12 7.81
CA SER A 7 -33.78 -1.73 6.54
C SER A 7 -32.88 -1.39 5.35
N ASP A 8 -32.17 -0.25 5.35
CA ASP A 8 -31.33 0.15 4.21
C ASP A 8 -29.93 -0.47 4.26
N SER A 9 -29.38 -0.67 5.46
CA SER A 9 -28.10 -1.38 5.63
C SER A 9 -28.16 -2.81 5.07
N TYR A 10 -29.25 -3.52 5.37
CA TYR A 10 -29.47 -4.89 4.89
C TYR A 10 -29.53 -4.98 3.35
N LYS A 11 -30.11 -3.97 2.69
CA LYS A 11 -30.13 -3.89 1.21
C LYS A 11 -28.74 -3.66 0.64
N PHE A 12 -27.89 -2.87 1.32
CA PHE A 12 -26.52 -2.65 0.91
C PHE A 12 -25.65 -3.89 1.13
N GLU A 13 -25.86 -4.63 2.22
CA GLU A 13 -25.21 -5.91 2.46
C GLU A 13 -25.59 -6.94 1.38
N GLU A 14 -26.88 -7.10 1.08
CA GLU A 14 -27.34 -7.99 0.02
C GLU A 14 -26.78 -7.58 -1.36
N ALA A 15 -26.77 -6.27 -1.66
CA ALA A 15 -26.18 -5.77 -2.89
C ALA A 15 -24.66 -6.02 -2.97
N ALA A 16 -23.95 -5.90 -1.85
CA ALA A 16 -22.53 -6.21 -1.77
C ALA A 16 -22.27 -7.70 -2.05
N ASP A 17 -23.04 -8.59 -1.43
CA ASP A 17 -22.93 -10.04 -1.63
C ASP A 17 -23.14 -10.44 -3.09
N LEU A 18 -24.16 -9.87 -3.74
CA LEU A 18 -24.40 -10.09 -5.17
C LEU A 18 -23.23 -9.61 -6.04
N CYS A 19 -22.63 -8.46 -5.69
CA CYS A 19 -21.45 -7.95 -6.40
C CYS A 19 -20.21 -8.84 -6.19
N VAL A 20 -19.99 -9.36 -4.98
CA VAL A 20 -18.91 -10.32 -4.68
C VAL A 20 -19.09 -11.63 -5.44
N GLN A 21 -20.34 -12.14 -5.51
CA GLN A 21 -20.66 -13.32 -6.31
C GLN A 21 -20.37 -13.09 -7.80
N ALA A 22 -20.81 -11.95 -8.35
CA ALA A 22 -20.52 -11.57 -9.73
C ALA A 22 -19.01 -11.46 -9.96
N ALA A 23 -18.27 -10.81 -9.06
CA ALA A 23 -16.82 -10.67 -9.13
C ALA A 23 -16.11 -12.03 -9.15
N THR A 24 -16.58 -12.99 -8.34
CA THR A 24 -16.04 -14.35 -8.31
C THR A 24 -16.27 -15.09 -9.62
N ILE A 25 -17.44 -14.92 -10.24
CA ILE A 25 -17.74 -15.48 -11.57
C ILE A 25 -16.85 -14.86 -12.64
N TYR A 26 -16.67 -13.54 -12.64
CA TYR A 26 -15.77 -12.86 -13.58
C TYR A 26 -14.32 -13.31 -13.41
N ARG A 27 -13.87 -13.49 -12.17
CA ARG A 27 -12.53 -14.02 -11.87
C ARG A 27 -12.36 -15.44 -12.43
N LEU A 28 -13.37 -16.30 -12.32
CA LEU A 28 -13.36 -17.65 -12.91
C LEU A 28 -13.31 -17.61 -14.45
N ARG A 29 -13.97 -16.61 -15.05
CA ARG A 29 -13.96 -16.38 -16.50
C ARG A 29 -12.69 -15.71 -17.02
N LYS A 30 -11.73 -15.40 -16.13
CA LYS A 30 -10.50 -14.64 -16.42
C LYS A 30 -10.76 -13.20 -16.89
N GLU A 31 -11.95 -12.67 -16.64
CA GLU A 31 -12.31 -11.26 -16.89
C GLU A 31 -11.92 -10.41 -15.67
N LEU A 32 -10.61 -10.29 -15.44
CA LEU A 32 -10.06 -9.74 -14.19
C LEU A 32 -10.42 -8.27 -13.94
N ASN A 33 -10.50 -7.46 -14.99
CA ASN A 33 -10.92 -6.05 -14.86
C ASN A 33 -12.38 -5.94 -14.43
N LEU A 34 -13.29 -6.73 -15.01
CA LEU A 34 -14.70 -6.76 -14.62
C LEU A 34 -14.89 -7.31 -13.20
N ALA A 35 -14.05 -8.28 -12.80
CA ALA A 35 -14.01 -8.77 -11.43
C ALA A 35 -13.61 -7.66 -10.45
N GLY A 36 -12.55 -6.91 -10.76
CA GLY A 36 -12.11 -5.76 -9.99
C GLY A 36 -13.19 -4.69 -9.86
N ASP A 37 -13.84 -4.30 -10.96
CA ASP A 37 -14.91 -3.31 -10.96
C ASP A 37 -16.12 -3.77 -10.11
N SER A 38 -16.41 -5.07 -10.12
CA SER A 38 -17.46 -5.67 -9.31
C SER A 38 -17.10 -5.66 -7.82
N PHE A 39 -15.84 -5.94 -7.48
CA PHE A 39 -15.35 -5.81 -6.10
C PHE A 39 -15.35 -4.36 -5.61
N LEU A 40 -15.02 -3.38 -6.46
CA LEU A 40 -15.12 -1.96 -6.09
C LEU A 40 -16.55 -1.56 -5.71
N LYS A 41 -17.54 -2.02 -6.49
CA LYS A 41 -18.95 -1.80 -6.17
C LYS A 41 -19.36 -2.48 -4.86
N ALA A 42 -18.91 -3.72 -4.64
CA ALA A 42 -19.16 -4.43 -3.39
C ALA A 42 -18.57 -3.68 -2.19
N ALA A 43 -17.33 -3.20 -2.29
CA ALA A 43 -16.65 -2.46 -1.23
C ALA A 43 -17.35 -1.12 -0.91
N ASP A 44 -17.83 -0.40 -1.92
CA ASP A 44 -18.63 0.82 -1.71
C ASP A 44 -19.97 0.54 -1.00
N TYR A 45 -20.65 -0.55 -1.37
CA TYR A 45 -21.86 -0.97 -0.66
C TYR A 45 -21.58 -1.40 0.78
N GLN A 46 -20.49 -2.13 1.03
CA GLN A 46 -20.07 -2.49 2.39
C GLN A 46 -19.76 -1.26 3.24
N LYS A 47 -19.10 -0.22 2.67
CA LYS A 47 -18.92 1.08 3.36
C LYS A 47 -20.24 1.74 3.69
N LYS A 48 -21.20 1.75 2.77
CA LYS A 48 -22.55 2.31 2.98
C LYS A 48 -23.36 1.54 4.03
N ALA A 49 -23.11 0.24 4.18
CA ALA A 49 -23.65 -0.60 5.25
C ALA A 49 -22.96 -0.39 6.61
N GLY A 50 -21.84 0.34 6.66
CA GLY A 50 -21.05 0.53 7.89
C GLY A 50 -20.03 -0.58 8.17
N ASN A 51 -19.85 -1.53 7.25
CA ASN A 51 -18.92 -2.66 7.37
C ASN A 51 -17.54 -2.29 6.80
N GLU A 52 -16.87 -1.30 7.40
CA GLU A 52 -15.59 -0.78 6.88
C GLU A 52 -14.47 -1.83 6.84
N ASP A 53 -14.37 -2.70 7.85
CA ASP A 53 -13.32 -3.74 7.87
C ASP A 53 -13.47 -4.71 6.69
N GLU A 54 -14.71 -5.06 6.36
CA GLU A 54 -15.03 -5.91 5.22
C GLU A 54 -14.74 -5.18 3.91
N ALA A 55 -15.15 -3.93 3.80
CA ALA A 55 -14.84 -3.09 2.64
C ALA A 55 -13.34 -3.00 2.37
N GLY A 56 -12.52 -2.80 3.41
CA GLY A 56 -11.06 -2.78 3.29
C GLY A 56 -10.49 -4.09 2.73
N ASN A 57 -11.02 -5.24 3.14
CA ASN A 57 -10.65 -6.54 2.57
C ASN A 57 -11.10 -6.67 1.10
N THR A 58 -12.29 -6.19 0.77
CA THR A 58 -12.85 -6.25 -0.59
C THR A 58 -12.08 -5.35 -1.55
N TYR A 59 -11.63 -4.17 -1.12
CA TYR A 59 -10.71 -3.32 -1.90
C TYR A 59 -9.38 -4.02 -2.19
N VAL A 60 -8.85 -4.80 -1.24
CA VAL A 60 -7.64 -5.61 -1.46
C VAL A 60 -7.88 -6.70 -2.51
N GLU A 61 -9.07 -7.33 -2.52
CA GLU A 61 -9.43 -8.29 -3.58
C GLU A 61 -9.59 -7.62 -4.96
N ALA A 62 -10.18 -6.41 -5.01
CA ALA A 62 -10.23 -5.60 -6.22
C ALA A 62 -8.83 -5.29 -6.75
N TYR A 63 -7.95 -4.82 -5.86
CA TYR A 63 -6.53 -4.57 -6.16
C TYR A 63 -5.84 -5.79 -6.78
N LYS A 64 -5.98 -6.98 -6.17
CA LYS A 64 -5.36 -8.21 -6.70
C LYS A 64 -5.85 -8.52 -8.11
N CYS A 65 -7.14 -8.30 -8.39
CA CYS A 65 -7.71 -8.51 -9.71
C CYS A 65 -7.15 -7.51 -10.73
N PHE A 66 -7.10 -6.22 -10.39
CA PHE A 66 -6.55 -5.19 -11.29
C PHE A 66 -5.05 -5.34 -11.53
N LYS A 67 -4.27 -5.65 -10.49
CA LYS A 67 -2.84 -5.94 -10.61
C LYS A 67 -2.59 -7.13 -11.54
N SER A 68 -3.34 -8.22 -11.35
CA SER A 68 -3.23 -9.38 -12.24
C SER A 68 -3.78 -9.11 -13.65
N GLY A 69 -4.70 -8.16 -13.80
CA GLY A 69 -5.27 -7.72 -15.08
C GLY A 69 -4.43 -6.68 -15.81
N GLY A 70 -3.31 -6.21 -15.24
CA GLY A 70 -2.45 -5.19 -15.83
C GLY A 70 -3.05 -3.77 -15.79
N ASN A 71 -4.07 -3.53 -14.97
CA ASN A 71 -4.67 -2.21 -14.80
C ASN A 71 -4.11 -1.52 -13.54
N SER A 72 -2.90 -0.98 -13.67
CA SER A 72 -2.18 -0.38 -12.54
C SER A 72 -2.85 0.87 -11.97
N VAL A 73 -3.62 1.62 -12.78
CA VAL A 73 -4.36 2.81 -12.32
C VAL A 73 -5.47 2.42 -11.34
N ASN A 74 -6.31 1.46 -11.71
CA ASN A 74 -7.39 0.99 -10.82
C ASN A 74 -6.83 0.21 -9.62
N ALA A 75 -5.68 -0.46 -9.78
CA ALA A 75 -4.99 -1.12 -8.68
C ALA A 75 -4.53 -0.12 -7.62
N VAL A 76 -3.98 1.03 -8.04
CA VAL A 76 -3.59 2.14 -7.15
C VAL A 76 -4.80 2.68 -6.39
N ASP A 77 -5.88 3.03 -7.08
CA ASP A 77 -7.09 3.57 -6.44
C ASP A 77 -7.69 2.58 -5.43
N SER A 78 -7.73 1.29 -5.79
CA SER A 78 -8.20 0.23 -4.89
C SER A 78 -7.35 0.15 -3.61
N LEU A 79 -6.02 0.21 -3.74
CA LEU A 79 -5.11 0.19 -2.61
C LEU A 79 -5.22 1.44 -1.74
N GLU A 80 -5.35 2.62 -2.33
CA GLU A 80 -5.49 3.87 -1.58
C GLU A 80 -6.74 3.84 -0.69
N ASN A 81 -7.87 3.35 -1.23
CA ASN A 81 -9.10 3.16 -0.46
C ASN A 81 -8.92 2.14 0.69
N ALA A 82 -8.28 1.01 0.43
CA ALA A 82 -7.96 0.02 1.47
C ALA A 82 -7.06 0.60 2.57
N ILE A 83 -6.01 1.34 2.20
CA ILE A 83 -5.07 1.96 3.15
C ILE A 83 -5.79 2.98 4.01
N GLN A 84 -6.63 3.85 3.42
CA GLN A 84 -7.41 4.83 4.19
C GLN A 84 -8.27 4.17 5.26
N ILE A 85 -8.94 3.06 4.92
CA ILE A 85 -9.74 2.28 5.88
C ILE A 85 -8.85 1.69 6.98
N PHE A 86 -7.74 1.03 6.61
CA PHE A 86 -6.85 0.42 7.60
C PHE A 86 -6.24 1.45 8.54
N THR A 87 -5.84 2.62 8.03
CA THR A 87 -5.32 3.72 8.85
C THR A 87 -6.40 4.29 9.77
N HIS A 88 -7.63 4.48 9.29
CA HIS A 88 -8.75 4.94 10.13
C HIS A 88 -9.07 3.95 11.26
N ARG A 89 -8.95 2.63 10.99
CA ARG A 89 -9.14 1.56 11.98
C ARG A 89 -7.92 1.31 12.88
N GLY A 90 -6.85 2.10 12.76
CA GLY A 90 -5.63 1.95 13.55
C GLY A 90 -4.79 0.72 13.20
N GLN A 91 -5.06 0.07 12.06
CA GLN A 91 -4.30 -1.09 11.56
C GLN A 91 -3.04 -0.64 10.80
N PHE A 92 -2.19 0.18 11.43
CA PHE A 92 -1.03 0.82 10.79
C PHE A 92 -0.05 -0.17 10.16
N ARG A 93 0.22 -1.31 10.82
CA ARG A 93 1.09 -2.35 10.24
C ARG A 93 0.55 -2.91 8.93
N ARG A 94 -0.77 -3.12 8.84
CA ARG A 94 -1.43 -3.61 7.62
C ARG A 94 -1.45 -2.51 6.55
N GLY A 95 -1.74 -1.28 6.95
CA GLY A 95 -1.63 -0.10 6.09
C GLY A 95 -0.23 0.07 5.50
N ALA A 96 0.83 -0.13 6.30
CA ALA A 96 2.22 -0.02 5.86
C ALA A 96 2.59 -1.06 4.79
N ASN A 97 2.15 -2.31 4.95
CA ASN A 97 2.35 -3.35 3.94
C ASN A 97 1.77 -2.93 2.58
N PHE A 98 0.52 -2.49 2.58
CA PHE A 98 -0.14 -2.06 1.35
C PHE A 98 0.40 -0.72 0.82
N LYS A 99 0.86 0.18 1.69
CA LYS A 99 1.51 1.44 1.29
C LYS A 99 2.86 1.18 0.61
N PHE A 100 3.61 0.18 1.07
CA PHE A 100 4.81 -0.28 0.40
C PHE A 100 4.50 -0.87 -0.99
N GLU A 101 3.51 -1.77 -1.09
CA GLU A 101 3.07 -2.32 -2.39
C GLU A 101 2.56 -1.24 -3.35
N LEU A 102 1.86 -0.22 -2.83
CA LEU A 102 1.44 0.94 -3.60
C LEU A 102 2.64 1.69 -4.20
N GLY A 103 3.68 1.91 -3.39
CA GLY A 103 4.94 2.50 -3.83
C GLY A 103 5.61 1.67 -4.94
N GLU A 104 5.59 0.34 -4.83
CA GLU A 104 6.15 -0.55 -5.86
C GLU A 104 5.41 -0.43 -7.20
N ILE A 105 4.07 -0.29 -7.19
CA ILE A 105 3.29 -0.12 -8.43
C ILE A 105 3.55 1.26 -9.04
N LEU A 106 3.62 2.30 -8.21
CA LEU A 106 3.94 3.66 -8.67
C LEU A 106 5.34 3.73 -9.28
N GLU A 107 6.33 3.06 -8.69
CA GLU A 107 7.70 2.99 -9.19
C GLU A 107 7.80 2.18 -10.50
N ASN A 108 7.25 0.96 -10.53
CA ASN A 108 7.50 0.00 -11.60
C ASN A 108 6.54 0.12 -12.79
N ASP A 109 5.26 0.39 -12.53
CA ASP A 109 4.23 0.36 -13.57
C ASP A 109 3.89 1.76 -14.09
N LEU A 110 3.77 2.74 -13.19
CA LEU A 110 3.35 4.10 -13.53
C LEU A 110 4.51 5.09 -13.67
N HIS A 111 5.71 4.70 -13.21
CA HIS A 111 6.91 5.54 -13.19
C HIS A 111 6.70 6.91 -12.51
N ASP A 112 5.81 6.97 -11.51
CA ASP A 112 5.57 8.15 -10.67
C ASP A 112 6.49 8.08 -9.44
N TYR A 113 7.76 8.42 -9.65
CA TYR A 113 8.80 8.32 -8.63
C TYR A 113 8.53 9.25 -7.43
N ALA A 114 7.95 10.42 -7.66
CA ALA A 114 7.64 11.38 -6.60
C ALA A 114 6.63 10.78 -5.60
N LYS A 115 5.50 10.26 -6.09
CA LYS A 115 4.52 9.61 -5.21
C LYS A 115 5.03 8.30 -4.62
N ALA A 116 5.89 7.56 -5.34
CA ALA A 116 6.51 6.35 -4.81
C ALA A 116 7.38 6.66 -3.58
N ILE A 117 8.17 7.74 -3.63
CA ILE A 117 8.97 8.23 -2.50
C ILE A 117 8.07 8.52 -1.28
N ASP A 118 7.00 9.28 -1.47
CA ASP A 118 6.05 9.61 -0.39
C ASP A 118 5.44 8.36 0.22
N CYS A 119 5.13 7.35 -0.60
CA CYS A 119 4.59 6.08 -0.13
C CYS A 119 5.61 5.28 0.68
N TYR A 120 6.85 5.19 0.21
CA TYR A 120 7.91 4.47 0.92
C TYR A 120 8.31 5.16 2.22
N GLU A 121 8.35 6.49 2.24
CA GLU A 121 8.63 7.26 3.46
C GLU A 121 7.56 7.03 4.52
N LEU A 122 6.28 7.20 4.17
CA LEU A 122 5.17 6.99 5.10
C LEU A 122 5.08 5.53 5.59
N ALA A 123 5.29 4.55 4.70
CA ALA A 123 5.34 3.14 5.09
C ALA A 123 6.51 2.87 6.07
N GLY A 124 7.68 3.45 5.81
CA GLY A 124 8.86 3.35 6.67
C GLY A 124 8.63 3.92 8.07
N GLU A 125 7.93 5.05 8.17
CA GLU A 125 7.53 5.68 9.43
C GLU A 125 6.56 4.81 10.24
N TRP A 126 5.53 4.26 9.59
CA TRP A 126 4.59 3.35 10.27
C TRP A 126 5.28 2.08 10.77
N TYR A 127 6.20 1.50 10.01
CA TYR A 127 7.00 0.37 10.49
C TYR A 127 7.95 0.73 11.63
N ALA A 128 8.49 1.95 11.65
CA ALA A 128 9.32 2.41 12.75
C ALA A 128 8.51 2.52 14.06
N GLN A 129 7.28 3.01 13.97
CA GLN A 129 6.34 3.05 15.11
C GLN A 129 5.97 1.66 15.62
N ASP A 130 5.80 0.68 14.71
CA ASP A 130 5.55 -0.74 15.03
C ASP A 130 6.82 -1.49 15.50
N GLN A 131 7.94 -0.79 15.73
CA GLN A 131 9.26 -1.34 16.11
C GLN A 131 9.82 -2.37 15.12
N SER A 132 9.32 -2.37 13.88
CA SER A 132 9.77 -3.27 12.81
C SER A 132 10.93 -2.65 12.04
N VAL A 133 12.11 -2.63 12.67
CA VAL A 133 13.33 -1.99 12.12
C VAL A 133 13.71 -2.57 10.75
N ALA A 134 13.55 -3.87 10.52
CA ALA A 134 13.90 -4.50 9.26
C ALA A 134 13.02 -4.01 8.09
N LEU A 135 11.70 -3.94 8.29
CA LEU A 135 10.76 -3.46 7.26
C LEU A 135 10.88 -1.95 7.07
N SER A 136 11.06 -1.20 8.15
CA SER A 136 11.32 0.24 8.10
C SER A 136 12.58 0.54 7.28
N ASN A 137 13.68 -0.15 7.57
CA ASN A 137 14.92 0.02 6.81
C ASN A 137 14.73 -0.31 5.32
N LYS A 138 14.00 -1.38 4.98
CA LYS A 138 13.68 -1.73 3.59
C LYS A 138 12.99 -0.57 2.85
N CYS A 139 12.02 0.09 3.50
CA CYS A 139 11.31 1.23 2.92
C CYS A 139 12.21 2.44 2.74
N PHE A 140 13.02 2.78 3.74
CA PHE A 140 13.93 3.93 3.67
C PHE A 140 15.06 3.73 2.65
N ILE A 141 15.53 2.51 2.40
CA ILE A 141 16.49 2.23 1.32
C ILE A 141 15.88 2.55 -0.03
N LYS A 142 14.64 2.08 -0.27
CA LYS A 142 13.91 2.39 -1.50
C LYS A 142 13.70 3.90 -1.66
N CYS A 143 13.28 4.59 -0.61
CA CYS A 143 13.14 6.04 -0.60
C CYS A 143 14.47 6.76 -0.94
N ALA A 144 15.58 6.37 -0.30
CA ALA A 144 16.90 6.97 -0.57
C ALA A 144 17.41 6.67 -1.98
N ASP A 145 17.25 5.44 -2.46
CA ASP A 145 17.62 5.04 -3.82
C ASP A 145 16.85 5.87 -4.86
N LEU A 146 15.54 6.05 -4.68
CA LEU A 146 14.71 6.88 -5.59
C LEU A 146 15.07 8.38 -5.50
N LYS A 147 15.28 8.92 -4.29
CA LYS A 147 15.70 10.32 -4.10
C LYS A 147 17.06 10.59 -4.75
N ALA A 148 17.98 9.63 -4.69
CA ALA A 148 19.27 9.75 -5.38
C ALA A 148 19.10 9.78 -6.91
N LEU A 149 18.18 8.98 -7.47
CA LEU A 149 17.87 9.02 -8.91
C LEU A 149 17.21 10.35 -9.33
N ASP A 150 16.41 10.96 -8.45
CA ASP A 150 15.78 12.27 -8.67
C ASP A 150 16.74 13.46 -8.50
N GLY A 151 18.01 13.21 -8.13
CA GLY A 151 19.03 14.25 -7.92
C GLY A 151 18.99 14.91 -6.54
N GLN A 152 18.16 14.40 -5.61
CA GLN A 152 18.08 14.85 -4.23
C GLN A 152 19.19 14.22 -3.37
N TYR A 153 20.44 14.43 -3.77
CA TYR A 153 21.60 13.73 -3.21
C TYR A 153 21.80 13.98 -1.71
N ILE A 154 21.61 15.22 -1.25
CA ILE A 154 21.77 15.57 0.17
C ILE A 154 20.77 14.80 1.04
N GLU A 155 19.50 14.78 0.64
CA GLU A 155 18.44 14.08 1.37
C GLU A 155 18.65 12.57 1.39
N ALA A 156 19.04 11.99 0.25
CA ALA A 156 19.40 10.58 0.17
C ALA A 156 20.57 10.22 1.11
N SER A 157 21.62 11.05 1.14
CA SER A 157 22.77 10.88 2.04
C SER A 157 22.38 10.95 3.52
N ASP A 158 21.45 11.84 3.89
CA ASP A 158 20.91 11.93 5.24
C ASP A 158 20.12 10.67 5.63
N ILE A 159 19.29 10.15 4.73
CA ILE A 159 18.54 8.91 4.95
C ILE A 159 19.50 7.72 5.11
N TYR A 160 20.52 7.59 4.25
CA TYR A 160 21.54 6.54 4.43
C TYR A 160 22.30 6.70 5.75
N SER A 161 22.58 7.93 6.19
CA SER A 161 23.25 8.19 7.48
C SER A 161 22.39 7.71 8.66
N LYS A 162 21.08 7.97 8.60
CA LYS A 162 20.11 7.46 9.60
C LYS A 162 20.06 5.93 9.59
N LEU A 163 20.01 5.31 8.41
CA LEU A 163 20.02 3.85 8.23
C LEU A 163 21.30 3.18 8.75
N ILE A 164 22.46 3.79 8.51
CA ILE A 164 23.74 3.31 9.02
C ILE A 164 23.71 3.38 10.55
N LYS A 165 23.30 4.52 11.13
CA LYS A 165 23.24 4.69 12.58
C LYS A 165 22.26 3.72 13.26
N SER A 166 21.12 3.42 12.64
CA SER A 166 20.15 2.45 13.16
C SER A 166 20.61 0.99 12.99
N SER A 167 21.48 0.71 12.02
CA SER A 167 22.03 -0.62 11.75
C SER A 167 23.34 -0.90 12.51
N MET A 168 24.07 0.14 12.95
CA MET A 168 25.26 0.04 13.79
C MET A 168 24.90 -0.50 15.19
N GLY A 169 24.94 -1.82 15.32
CA GLY A 169 24.59 -2.55 16.55
C GLY A 169 23.98 -3.92 16.26
N ASN A 170 23.51 -4.15 15.03
CA ASN A 170 22.87 -5.41 14.65
C ASN A 170 23.83 -6.27 13.82
N ARG A 171 24.38 -7.33 14.43
CA ARG A 171 25.42 -8.19 13.83
C ARG A 171 25.00 -8.87 12.52
N LEU A 172 23.68 -9.01 12.29
CA LEU A 172 23.09 -9.54 11.05
C LEU A 172 23.14 -8.54 9.87
N SER A 173 23.31 -7.25 10.13
CA SER A 173 23.27 -6.17 9.12
C SER A 173 24.65 -5.74 8.60
N GLN A 174 25.75 -6.38 9.04
CA GLN A 174 27.11 -5.99 8.68
C GLN A 174 27.39 -6.02 7.17
N TRP A 175 26.75 -6.93 6.42
CA TRP A 175 26.86 -6.97 4.97
C TRP A 175 26.10 -5.84 4.30
N SER A 176 24.86 -5.60 4.72
CA SER A 176 24.02 -4.49 4.22
C SER A 176 24.63 -3.11 4.54
N LEU A 177 25.31 -2.98 5.68
CA LEU A 177 26.03 -1.77 6.08
C LEU A 177 27.11 -1.37 5.08
N LYS A 178 27.87 -2.32 4.52
CA LYS A 178 28.89 -2.02 3.50
C LYS A 178 28.25 -1.44 2.23
N ASP A 179 27.13 -2.00 1.81
CA ASP A 179 26.38 -1.49 0.67
C ASP A 179 25.83 -0.09 0.94
N TYR A 180 25.35 0.18 2.17
CA TYR A 180 24.87 1.52 2.55
C TYR A 180 26.00 2.55 2.55
N PHE A 181 27.18 2.21 3.07
CA PHE A 181 28.35 3.10 3.02
C PHE A 181 28.79 3.38 1.59
N LEU A 182 28.79 2.36 0.74
CA LEU A 182 29.15 2.49 -0.68
C LEU A 182 28.14 3.39 -1.41
N LYS A 183 26.83 3.12 -1.26
CA LYS A 183 25.75 3.95 -1.84
C LYS A 183 25.82 5.39 -1.36
N LYS A 184 26.05 5.62 -0.07
CA LYS A 184 26.24 6.97 0.47
C LYS A 184 27.43 7.67 -0.18
N GLY A 185 28.55 6.98 -0.39
CA GLY A 185 29.73 7.56 -1.04
C GLY A 185 29.53 7.96 -2.51
N PHE A 186 28.55 7.35 -3.21
CA PHE A 186 28.18 7.77 -4.56
C PHE A 186 27.32 9.04 -4.59
N VAL A 187 26.67 9.34 -3.47
CA VAL A 187 25.63 10.36 -3.35
C VAL A 187 26.09 11.51 -2.44
N SER A 188 27.32 11.45 -1.92
CA SER A 188 27.96 12.45 -1.04
C SER A 188 28.76 13.50 -1.81
#